data_AF-A0A1Z8V663-F1
#
_entry.id   AF-A0A1Z8V663-F1
#
_cell.length_a   1.000
_cell.length_b   1.000
_cell.length_c   1.000
_cell.angle_alpha   90.00
_cell.angle_beta   90.00
_cell.angle_gamma   90.00
#
_symmetry.space_group_name_H-M   'P 1'
#
loop_
_entity.id
_entity.type
_entity.pdbx_description
1 polymer ?
#
loop_
_entity_poly.entity_id
_entity_poly.type
_entity_poly.pdbx_seq_one_letter_code
_entity_poly.pdbx_strand_id
1 'polypeptide(L)'
;MINQWLKGIRKTASRIQLFLLLILSSPHAPADLSKTLTGGWISVGTLGMLLTHEAGHMGVAAAMGIDADIDDFTVVYPGKNLTPRQQLRIASAGFQTQWLLSEVAFKYLNDGEIARRSLAAGAIITHLGISATYLTFLKDHEDGDIMGIANALGRNKDLVAALVAFPALLDTWRLLGNPPTWVPSLSAASKGLMATWVWSW
;
A
#
# COMPACT_ATOMS: atom_id res chain seq x y z
N MET A 1 12.87 0.58 22.13
CA MET A 1 12.77 0.52 20.66
C MET A 1 12.21 -0.80 20.14
N ILE A 2 12.92 -1.94 20.17
CA ILE A 2 12.44 -3.22 19.58
C ILE A 2 11.07 -3.70 20.13
N ASN A 3 10.80 -3.51 21.42
CA ASN A 3 9.52 -3.92 22.02
C ASN A 3 8.32 -3.02 21.66
N GLN A 4 8.55 -1.76 21.27
CA GLN A 4 7.51 -0.88 20.73
C GLN A 4 7.28 -1.15 19.24
N TRP A 5 8.37 -1.39 18.50
CA TRP A 5 8.34 -1.91 17.12
C TRP A 5 7.51 -3.19 17.01
N LEU A 6 7.73 -4.19 17.87
CA LEU A 6 6.92 -5.42 17.89
C LEU A 6 5.45 -5.18 18.27
N LYS A 7 5.14 -4.15 19.08
CA LYS A 7 3.77 -3.84 19.51
C LYS A 7 2.98 -3.12 18.42
N GLY A 8 3.60 -2.16 17.72
CA GLY A 8 2.97 -1.50 16.58
C GLY A 8 2.81 -2.44 15.38
N ILE A 9 3.80 -3.30 15.09
CA ILE A 9 3.66 -4.41 14.13
C ILE A 9 2.49 -5.28 14.54
N ARG A 10 2.41 -5.70 15.81
CA ARG A 10 1.29 -6.54 16.27
C ARG A 10 -0.06 -5.83 16.08
N LYS A 11 -0.19 -4.53 16.36
CA LYS A 11 -1.47 -3.82 16.27
C LYS A 11 -1.91 -3.58 14.82
N THR A 12 -1.00 -3.18 13.95
CA THR A 12 -1.25 -2.99 12.51
C THR A 12 -1.44 -4.34 11.82
N ALA A 13 -0.61 -5.35 12.12
CA ALA A 13 -0.80 -6.71 11.64
C ALA A 13 -2.12 -7.32 12.14
N SER A 14 -2.56 -7.05 13.37
CA SER A 14 -3.86 -7.51 13.88
C SER A 14 -5.03 -6.87 13.13
N ARG A 15 -4.88 -5.62 12.69
CA ARG A 15 -5.92 -4.88 11.94
C ARG A 15 -5.93 -5.27 10.47
N ILE A 16 -4.76 -5.44 9.86
CA ILE A 16 -4.61 -6.06 8.55
C ILE A 16 -5.13 -7.50 8.58
N GLN A 17 -4.90 -8.25 9.65
CA GLN A 17 -5.50 -9.57 9.88
C GLN A 17 -7.02 -9.51 10.00
N LEU A 18 -7.59 -8.49 10.66
CA LEU A 18 -9.04 -8.31 10.74
C LEU A 18 -9.64 -7.97 9.36
N PHE A 19 -8.98 -7.11 8.58
CA PHE A 19 -9.38 -6.79 7.21
C PHE A 19 -9.22 -7.99 6.26
N LEU A 20 -8.12 -8.74 6.40
CA LEU A 20 -7.90 -10.05 5.78
C LEU A 20 -9.04 -11.01 6.14
N LEU A 21 -9.39 -11.15 7.42
CA LEU A 21 -10.50 -11.99 7.90
C LEU A 21 -11.83 -11.58 7.28
N LEU A 22 -12.09 -10.28 7.09
CA LEU A 22 -13.28 -9.77 6.41
C LEU A 22 -13.28 -10.11 4.91
N ILE A 23 -12.11 -10.05 4.24
CA ILE A 23 -11.96 -10.48 2.85
C ILE A 23 -12.14 -12.00 2.73
N LEU A 24 -11.55 -12.77 3.66
CA LEU A 24 -11.58 -14.23 3.73
C LEU A 24 -12.97 -14.80 4.03
N SER A 25 -13.81 -14.03 4.71
CA SER A 25 -15.21 -14.39 4.99
C SER A 25 -16.18 -13.95 3.90
N SER A 26 -15.68 -13.34 2.80
CA SER A 26 -16.51 -13.01 1.65
C SER A 26 -16.96 -14.29 0.92
N PRO A 27 -18.28 -14.51 0.75
CA PRO A 27 -18.81 -15.69 0.05
C PRO A 27 -18.48 -15.74 -1.45
N HIS A 28 -17.84 -14.70 -1.97
CA HIS A 28 -17.42 -14.57 -3.37
C HIS A 28 -15.92 -14.85 -3.58
N ALA A 29 -15.17 -15.17 -2.53
CA ALA A 29 -13.76 -15.52 -2.66
C ALA A 29 -13.61 -16.78 -3.54
N PRO A 30 -12.81 -16.74 -4.63
CA PRO A 30 -12.63 -17.91 -5.49
C PRO A 30 -12.05 -19.09 -4.71
N ALA A 31 -12.48 -20.32 -5.01
CA ALA A 31 -12.00 -21.52 -4.30
C ALA A 31 -10.46 -21.72 -4.39
N ASP A 32 -9.82 -21.22 -5.45
CA ASP A 32 -8.35 -21.23 -5.60
C ASP A 32 -7.65 -20.19 -4.72
N LEU A 33 -8.36 -19.11 -4.36
CA LEU A 33 -7.85 -18.12 -3.41
C LEU A 33 -7.72 -18.76 -2.02
N SER A 34 -8.70 -19.55 -1.56
CA SER A 34 -8.63 -20.23 -0.24
C SER A 34 -7.38 -21.10 -0.09
N LYS A 35 -7.05 -21.94 -1.07
CA LYS A 35 -5.83 -22.78 -1.05
C LYS A 35 -4.55 -21.94 -1.02
N THR A 36 -4.55 -20.86 -1.78
CA THR A 36 -3.46 -19.88 -1.85
C THR A 36 -3.25 -19.18 -0.50
N LEU A 37 -4.33 -18.84 0.19
CA LEU A 37 -4.30 -18.14 1.46
C LEU A 37 -3.81 -19.01 2.62
N THR A 38 -3.97 -20.34 2.50
CA THR A 38 -3.42 -21.31 3.44
C THR A 38 -1.96 -21.68 3.16
N GLY A 39 -1.38 -21.20 2.04
CA GLY A 39 0.02 -21.42 1.71
C GLY A 39 0.96 -20.57 2.58
N GLY A 40 2.02 -21.17 3.14
CA GLY A 40 2.94 -20.49 4.07
C GLY A 40 3.65 -19.25 3.51
N TRP A 41 3.67 -19.08 2.18
CA TRP A 41 4.30 -17.95 1.49
C TRP A 41 3.46 -16.67 1.50
N ILE A 42 2.19 -16.72 1.92
CA ILE A 42 1.35 -15.52 2.04
C ILE A 42 1.98 -14.48 2.97
N SER A 43 2.50 -14.92 4.13
CA SER A 43 3.14 -14.04 5.11
C SER A 43 4.39 -13.37 4.54
N VAL A 44 5.13 -14.06 3.66
CA VAL A 44 6.30 -13.51 2.98
C VAL A 44 5.88 -12.44 2.00
N GLY A 45 4.82 -12.68 1.20
CA GLY A 45 4.22 -11.67 0.35
C GLY A 45 3.73 -10.45 1.12
N THR A 46 3.08 -10.67 2.27
CA THR A 46 2.59 -9.62 3.14
C THR A 46 3.72 -8.74 3.67
N LEU A 47 4.76 -9.36 4.23
CA LEU A 47 5.92 -8.64 4.77
C LEU A 47 6.70 -7.94 3.67
N GLY A 48 6.89 -8.60 2.52
CA GLY A 48 7.58 -8.01 1.37
C GLY A 48 6.90 -6.73 0.89
N MET A 49 5.57 -6.74 0.76
CA MET A 49 4.81 -5.55 0.36
C MET A 49 4.97 -4.41 1.39
N LEU A 50 4.83 -4.69 2.69
CA LEU A 50 4.97 -3.67 3.73
C LEU A 50 6.39 -3.06 3.72
N LEU A 51 7.43 -3.90 3.68
CA LEU A 51 8.82 -3.43 3.67
C LEU A 51 9.12 -2.59 2.42
N THR A 52 8.57 -2.96 1.28
CA THR A 52 8.81 -2.20 0.04
C THR A 52 8.03 -0.89 0.02
N HIS A 53 6.85 -0.82 0.66
CA HIS A 53 6.15 0.44 0.88
C HIS A 53 7.05 1.42 1.64
N GLU A 54 7.57 1.02 2.80
CA GLU A 54 8.48 1.85 3.59
C GLU A 54 9.79 2.19 2.86
N ALA A 55 10.36 1.23 2.13
CA ALA A 55 11.57 1.45 1.35
C ALA A 55 11.36 2.47 0.22
N GLY A 56 10.14 2.62 -0.30
CA GLY A 56 9.80 3.65 -1.28
C GLY A 56 10.05 5.06 -0.74
N HIS A 57 9.55 5.34 0.47
CA HIS A 57 9.79 6.61 1.16
C HIS A 57 11.28 6.85 1.39
N MET A 58 11.98 5.86 1.95
CA MET A 58 13.42 5.98 2.23
C MET A 58 14.23 6.21 0.96
N GLY A 59 13.93 5.49 -0.11
CA GLY A 59 14.65 5.61 -1.37
C GLY A 59 14.49 7.00 -1.99
N VAL A 60 13.27 7.55 -2.00
CA VAL A 60 13.02 8.89 -2.52
C VAL A 60 13.66 9.97 -1.63
N ALA A 61 13.60 9.83 -0.30
CA ALA A 61 14.26 10.74 0.62
C ALA A 61 15.79 10.75 0.43
N ALA A 62 16.40 9.56 0.38
CA ALA A 62 17.84 9.40 0.18
C ALA A 62 18.30 9.99 -1.17
N ALA A 63 17.53 9.77 -2.24
CA ALA A 63 17.80 10.36 -3.57
C ALA A 63 17.75 11.90 -3.56
N MET A 64 17.09 12.51 -2.58
CA MET A 64 17.03 13.97 -2.37
C MET A 64 18.05 14.47 -1.34
N GLY A 65 18.93 13.61 -0.82
CA GLY A 65 19.89 13.97 0.24
C GLY A 65 19.23 14.26 1.59
N ILE A 66 18.05 13.69 1.85
CA ILE A 66 17.31 13.85 3.09
C ILE A 66 17.52 12.60 3.94
N ASP A 67 18.15 12.77 5.10
CA ASP A 67 18.16 11.74 6.14
C ASP A 67 16.75 11.59 6.70
N ALA A 68 16.12 10.48 6.34
CA ALA A 68 14.81 10.09 6.82
C ALA A 68 14.96 9.16 8.02
N ASP A 69 14.10 9.32 9.03
CA ASP A 69 14.01 8.41 10.16
C ASP A 69 12.65 7.71 10.15
N ILE A 70 12.55 6.58 10.86
CA ILE A 70 11.30 5.83 11.01
C ILE A 70 10.78 6.08 12.41
N ASP A 71 9.62 6.73 12.53
CA ASP A 71 8.90 6.85 13.80
C ASP A 71 7.48 6.27 13.65
N ASP A 72 7.12 5.37 14.56
CA ASP A 72 5.81 4.73 14.64
C ASP A 72 5.16 4.28 13.31
N PHE A 73 5.95 3.64 12.42
CA PHE A 73 5.53 3.08 11.12
C PHE A 73 5.30 4.10 10.01
N THR A 74 5.74 5.33 10.23
CA THR A 74 5.72 6.39 9.22
C THR A 74 7.12 6.96 9.07
N VAL A 75 7.52 7.25 7.83
CA VAL A 75 8.77 7.96 7.61
C VAL A 75 8.56 9.40 8.04
N VAL A 76 9.22 9.76 9.14
CA VAL A 76 9.16 11.12 9.70
C VAL A 76 10.39 11.91 9.28
N TYR A 77 10.26 13.24 9.23
CA TYR A 77 11.35 14.16 8.89
C TYR A 77 11.58 15.18 10.01
N PRO A 78 12.03 14.76 11.21
CA PRO A 78 12.12 15.65 12.36
C PRO A 78 13.08 16.82 12.06
N GLY A 79 12.58 18.06 12.19
CA GLY A 79 13.39 19.28 12.05
C GLY A 79 13.83 19.64 10.63
N LYS A 80 13.33 18.98 9.58
CA LYS A 80 13.66 19.32 8.17
C LYS A 80 12.53 20.18 7.57
N ASN A 81 12.86 21.39 7.12
CA ASN A 81 11.98 22.22 6.31
C ASN A 81 11.96 21.68 4.87
N LEU A 82 11.11 20.68 4.61
CA LEU A 82 10.91 20.17 3.26
C LEU A 82 10.20 21.21 2.39
N THR A 83 10.65 21.36 1.14
CA THR A 83 9.81 22.04 0.15
C THR A 83 8.54 21.22 -0.08
N PRO A 84 7.40 21.84 -0.44
CA PRO A 84 6.18 21.12 -0.77
C PRO A 84 6.41 19.99 -1.79
N ARG A 85 7.33 20.18 -2.74
CA ARG A 85 7.63 19.18 -3.78
C ARG A 85 8.36 17.96 -3.21
N GLN A 86 9.31 18.18 -2.30
CA GLN A 86 9.98 17.08 -1.60
C GLN A 86 8.96 16.34 -0.73
N GLN A 87 8.17 17.05 0.06
CA GLN A 87 7.15 16.44 0.92
C GLN A 87 6.16 15.60 0.12
N LEU A 88 5.62 16.11 -0.99
CA LEU A 88 4.71 15.37 -1.87
C LEU A 88 5.34 14.08 -2.40
N ARG A 89 6.55 14.18 -2.94
CA ARG A 89 7.23 13.04 -3.57
C ARG A 89 7.57 11.97 -2.57
N ILE A 90 8.08 12.34 -1.39
CA ILE A 90 8.43 11.36 -0.39
C ILE A 90 7.16 10.77 0.23
N ALA A 91 6.18 11.57 0.66
CA ALA A 91 4.94 11.07 1.26
C ALA A 91 4.10 10.19 0.32
N SER A 92 4.22 10.35 -1.00
CA SER A 92 3.52 9.47 -1.96
C SER A 92 4.34 8.26 -2.41
N ALA A 93 5.63 8.16 -2.07
CA ALA A 93 6.53 7.14 -2.60
C ALA A 93 6.16 5.72 -2.17
N GLY A 94 5.69 5.52 -0.94
CA GLY A 94 5.20 4.22 -0.48
C GLY A 94 4.00 3.74 -1.29
N PHE A 95 3.02 4.62 -1.53
CA PHE A 95 1.88 4.33 -2.42
C PHE A 95 2.32 3.94 -3.82
N GLN A 96 3.23 4.69 -4.44
CA GLN A 96 3.73 4.39 -5.78
C GLN A 96 4.44 3.03 -5.84
N THR A 97 5.22 2.71 -4.81
CA THR A 97 5.98 1.45 -4.74
C THR A 97 5.05 0.25 -4.54
N GLN A 98 4.08 0.35 -3.62
CA GLN A 98 3.09 -0.72 -3.45
C GLN A 98 2.20 -0.88 -4.69
N TRP A 99 1.89 0.20 -5.43
CA TRP A 99 1.11 0.14 -6.66
C TRP A 99 1.87 -0.63 -7.74
N LEU A 100 3.14 -0.31 -7.96
CA LEU A 100 3.99 -1.04 -8.89
C LEU A 100 4.05 -2.53 -8.53
N LEU A 101 4.30 -2.85 -7.26
CA LEU A 101 4.36 -4.24 -6.80
C LEU A 101 3.02 -4.97 -6.92
N SER A 102 1.90 -4.29 -6.68
CA SER A 102 0.57 -4.89 -6.84
C SER A 102 0.36 -5.35 -8.28
N GLU A 103 0.76 -4.55 -9.28
CA GLU A 103 0.63 -4.93 -10.69
C GLU A 103 1.54 -6.10 -11.07
N VAL A 104 2.74 -6.16 -10.50
CA VAL A 104 3.62 -7.33 -10.66
C VAL A 104 2.97 -8.56 -10.03
N ALA A 105 2.47 -8.45 -8.80
CA ALA A 105 1.83 -9.55 -8.09
C ALA A 105 0.60 -10.09 -8.83
N PHE A 106 -0.25 -9.23 -9.43
CA PHE A 106 -1.39 -9.68 -10.22
C PHE A 106 -1.00 -10.58 -11.41
N LYS A 107 0.22 -10.45 -11.97
CA LYS A 107 0.71 -11.35 -13.02
C LYS A 107 0.95 -12.78 -12.54
N TYR A 108 1.24 -12.96 -11.25
CA TYR A 108 1.55 -14.25 -10.63
C TYR A 108 0.36 -14.85 -9.85
N LEU A 109 -0.79 -14.18 -9.83
CA LEU A 109 -1.97 -14.64 -9.08
C LEU A 109 -2.57 -15.94 -9.66
N ASN A 110 -2.31 -16.24 -10.92
CA ASN A 110 -2.73 -17.48 -11.59
C ASN A 110 -1.54 -18.40 -11.92
N ASP A 111 -0.39 -18.22 -11.25
CA ASP A 111 0.78 -19.08 -11.44
C ASP A 111 0.45 -20.52 -11.01
N GLY A 112 0.99 -21.51 -11.73
CA GLY A 112 0.82 -22.93 -11.42
C GLY A 112 1.54 -23.35 -10.13
N GLU A 113 2.55 -22.60 -9.71
CA GLU A 113 3.27 -22.83 -8.46
C GLU A 113 2.56 -22.15 -7.28
N ILE A 114 2.05 -22.96 -6.33
CA ILE A 114 1.34 -22.47 -5.14
C ILE A 114 2.18 -21.44 -4.36
N ALA A 115 3.50 -21.60 -4.28
CA ALA A 115 4.37 -20.68 -3.55
C ALA A 115 4.34 -19.26 -4.15
N ARG A 116 4.52 -19.13 -5.46
CA ARG A 116 4.48 -17.84 -6.17
C ARG A 116 3.11 -17.19 -6.09
N ARG A 117 2.06 -17.97 -6.30
CA ARG A 117 0.69 -17.51 -6.18
C ARG A 117 0.35 -17.02 -4.77
N SER A 118 0.83 -17.71 -3.73
CA SER A 118 0.63 -17.34 -2.33
C SER A 118 1.39 -16.06 -1.97
N LEU A 119 2.64 -15.93 -2.45
CA LEU A 119 3.42 -14.70 -2.31
C LEU A 119 2.71 -13.52 -2.98
N ALA A 120 2.22 -13.70 -4.21
CA ALA A 120 1.47 -12.68 -4.93
C ALA A 120 0.18 -12.26 -4.21
N ALA A 121 -0.61 -13.24 -3.74
CA ALA A 121 -1.82 -12.96 -2.98
C ALA A 121 -1.53 -12.19 -1.68
N GLY A 122 -0.50 -12.59 -0.93
CA GLY A 122 -0.08 -11.86 0.28
C GLY A 122 0.29 -10.42 -0.01
N ALA A 123 1.02 -10.17 -1.10
CA ALA A 123 1.39 -8.83 -1.54
C ALA A 123 0.16 -7.98 -1.93
N ILE A 124 -0.75 -8.51 -2.75
CA ILE A 124 -1.97 -7.81 -3.16
C ILE A 124 -2.83 -7.47 -1.94
N ILE A 125 -3.06 -8.42 -1.04
CA ILE A 125 -3.93 -8.16 0.11
C ILE A 125 -3.30 -7.14 1.05
N THR A 126 -1.98 -7.15 1.24
CA THR A 126 -1.31 -6.09 2.01
C THR A 126 -1.49 -4.72 1.35
N HIS A 127 -1.34 -4.60 0.02
CA HIS A 127 -1.63 -3.34 -0.68
C HIS A 127 -3.07 -2.84 -0.41
N LEU A 128 -4.06 -3.74 -0.47
CA LEU A 128 -5.45 -3.41 -0.15
C LEU A 128 -5.61 -3.00 1.32
N GLY A 129 -4.96 -3.73 2.24
CA GLY A 129 -4.99 -3.46 3.68
C GLY A 129 -4.36 -2.12 4.06
N ILE A 130 -3.21 -1.77 3.49
CA ILE A 130 -2.58 -0.45 3.69
C ILE A 130 -3.52 0.65 3.20
N SER A 131 -4.06 0.50 1.99
CA SER A 131 -4.97 1.49 1.40
C SER A 131 -6.24 1.67 2.23
N ALA A 132 -6.84 0.57 2.70
CA ALA A 132 -8.00 0.62 3.59
C ALA A 132 -7.69 1.27 4.94
N THR A 133 -6.50 1.01 5.50
CA THR A 133 -6.06 1.59 6.77
C THR A 133 -5.90 3.10 6.64
N TYR A 134 -5.31 3.59 5.53
CA TYR A 134 -5.22 5.01 5.24
C TYR A 134 -6.58 5.66 4.99
N LEU A 135 -7.51 4.98 4.31
CA LEU A 135 -8.85 5.51 4.08
C LEU A 135 -9.66 5.69 5.38
N THR A 136 -9.37 4.91 6.41
CA THR A 136 -10.20 4.81 7.63
C THR A 136 -9.56 5.47 8.85
N PHE A 137 -8.34 5.08 9.21
CA PHE A 137 -7.76 5.42 10.52
C PHE A 137 -6.43 6.18 10.44
N LEU A 138 -5.64 5.99 9.39
CA LEU A 138 -4.32 6.64 9.24
C LEU A 138 -4.35 7.94 8.45
N LYS A 139 -5.47 8.30 7.80
CA LYS A 139 -5.61 9.61 7.13
C LYS A 139 -5.40 10.81 8.04
N ASP A 140 -5.58 10.63 9.35
CA ASP A 140 -5.49 11.69 10.36
C ASP A 140 -4.15 11.69 11.11
N HIS A 141 -3.24 10.76 10.79
CA HIS A 141 -1.92 10.70 11.41
C HIS A 141 -1.09 11.89 10.94
N GLU A 142 -0.64 12.74 11.86
CA GLU A 142 -0.01 14.03 11.55
C GLU A 142 1.21 13.88 10.62
N ASP A 143 2.03 12.88 10.88
CA ASP A 143 3.20 12.54 10.05
C ASP A 143 2.94 11.42 9.03
N GLY A 144 1.67 11.07 8.81
CA GLY A 144 1.29 10.01 7.86
C GLY A 144 1.30 10.47 6.40
N ASP A 145 1.42 9.52 5.48
CA ASP A 145 1.52 9.77 4.04
C ASP A 145 0.41 10.67 3.49
N ILE A 146 -0.84 10.41 3.90
CA ILE A 146 -2.00 11.20 3.47
C ILE A 146 -1.90 12.64 3.93
N MET A 147 -1.50 12.88 5.18
CA MET A 147 -1.30 14.22 5.70
C MET A 147 -0.11 14.90 5.02
N GLY A 148 0.99 14.17 4.77
CA GLY A 148 2.14 14.68 4.02
C GLY A 148 1.76 15.16 2.62
N ILE A 149 0.98 14.36 1.88
CA ILE A 149 0.46 14.73 0.55
C ILE A 149 -0.52 15.91 0.66
N ALA A 150 -1.45 15.87 1.61
CA ALA A 150 -2.46 16.92 1.79
C ALA A 150 -1.83 18.27 2.12
N ASN A 151 -0.85 18.29 3.04
CA ASN A 151 -0.10 19.47 3.45
C ASN A 151 0.72 20.04 2.29
N ALA A 152 1.45 19.19 1.57
CA ALA A 152 2.22 19.61 0.40
C ALA A 152 1.36 20.27 -0.69
N LEU A 153 0.13 19.77 -0.89
CA LEU A 153 -0.79 20.27 -1.92
C LEU A 153 -1.71 21.40 -1.43
N GLY A 154 -1.77 21.66 -0.13
CA GLY A 154 -2.79 22.53 0.47
C GLY A 154 -4.22 22.04 0.21
N ARG A 155 -4.45 20.71 0.27
CA ARG A 155 -5.73 20.07 -0.05
C ARG A 155 -6.32 19.35 1.16
N ASN A 156 -7.61 19.05 1.06
CA ASN A 156 -8.32 18.28 2.08
C ASN A 156 -7.82 16.81 2.10
N LYS A 157 -7.47 16.31 3.28
CA LYS A 157 -6.97 14.95 3.50
C LYS A 157 -7.94 13.84 3.11
N ASP A 158 -9.25 14.02 3.27
CA ASP A 158 -10.25 13.01 2.90
C ASP A 158 -10.31 12.83 1.37
N LEU A 159 -10.16 13.93 0.62
CA LEU A 159 -10.06 13.87 -0.84
C LEU A 159 -8.78 13.15 -1.26
N VAL A 160 -7.65 13.44 -0.63
CA VAL A 160 -6.38 12.75 -0.90
C VAL A 160 -6.49 11.26 -0.60
N ALA A 161 -7.04 10.89 0.56
CA ALA A 161 -7.26 9.50 0.95
C ALA A 161 -8.16 8.76 -0.06
N ALA A 162 -9.24 9.40 -0.52
CA ALA A 162 -10.13 8.82 -1.52
C ALA A 162 -9.43 8.61 -2.87
N LEU A 163 -8.64 9.59 -3.33
CA LEU A 163 -7.87 9.50 -4.58
C LEU A 163 -6.85 8.36 -4.51
N VAL A 164 -6.09 8.27 -3.43
CA VAL A 164 -5.06 7.24 -3.23
C VAL A 164 -5.68 5.85 -3.06
N ALA A 165 -6.88 5.73 -2.49
CA ALA A 165 -7.60 4.48 -2.34
C ALA A 165 -8.26 3.98 -3.64
N PHE A 166 -8.45 4.85 -4.64
CA PHE A 166 -9.17 4.50 -5.88
C PHE A 166 -8.59 3.27 -6.60
N PRO A 167 -7.26 3.15 -6.84
CA PRO A 167 -6.72 1.94 -7.46
C PRO A 167 -6.92 0.68 -6.61
N ALA A 168 -6.90 0.81 -5.28
CA ALA A 168 -7.14 -0.32 -4.39
C ALA A 168 -8.60 -0.82 -4.47
N LEU A 169 -9.56 0.06 -4.73
CA LEU A 169 -10.94 -0.35 -5.01
C LEU A 169 -11.04 -1.18 -6.29
N LEU A 170 -10.36 -0.74 -7.36
CA LEU A 170 -10.30 -1.50 -8.62
C LEU A 170 -9.59 -2.85 -8.43
N ASP A 171 -8.52 -2.87 -7.64
CA ASP A 171 -7.79 -4.10 -7.34
C ASP A 171 -8.56 -5.06 -6.42
N THR A 172 -9.41 -4.54 -5.54
CA THR A 172 -10.35 -5.36 -4.77
C THR A 172 -11.31 -6.08 -5.72
N TRP A 173 -11.82 -5.39 -6.74
CA TRP A 173 -12.66 -6.02 -7.77
C TRP A 173 -11.88 -7.04 -8.60
N ARG A 174 -10.61 -6.77 -8.94
CA ARG A 174 -9.72 -7.73 -9.61
C ARG A 174 -9.45 -8.99 -8.80
N LEU A 175 -9.32 -8.86 -7.47
CA LEU A 175 -8.99 -9.98 -6.60
C LEU A 175 -10.22 -10.85 -6.28
N LEU A 176 -11.37 -10.23 -6.01
CA LEU A 176 -12.53 -10.89 -5.41
C LEU A 176 -13.71 -11.08 -6.36
N GLY A 177 -13.69 -10.43 -7.53
CA GLY A 177 -14.78 -10.49 -8.49
C GLY A 177 -14.34 -11.05 -9.84
N ASN A 178 -15.25 -10.94 -10.80
CA ASN A 178 -15.00 -11.19 -12.21
C ASN A 178 -15.15 -9.86 -12.96
N PRO A 179 -14.17 -8.95 -12.88
CA PRO A 179 -14.31 -7.63 -13.44
C PRO A 179 -14.29 -7.67 -14.97
N PRO A 180 -14.92 -6.70 -15.65
CA PRO A 180 -14.72 -6.47 -17.07
C PRO A 180 -13.24 -6.29 -17.43
N THR A 181 -12.87 -6.60 -18.67
CA THR A 181 -11.49 -6.55 -19.17
C THR A 181 -10.83 -5.18 -19.10
N TRP A 182 -11.61 -4.09 -18.98
CA TRP A 182 -11.09 -2.73 -18.85
C TRP A 182 -10.60 -2.39 -17.43
N VAL A 183 -11.06 -3.11 -16.39
CA VAL A 183 -10.73 -2.78 -14.99
C VAL A 183 -9.24 -2.91 -14.68
N PRO A 184 -8.53 -3.98 -15.10
CA PRO A 184 -7.07 -4.05 -14.92
C PRO A 184 -6.34 -2.88 -15.59
N SER A 185 -6.74 -2.50 -16.80
CA SER A 185 -6.15 -1.37 -17.52
C SER A 185 -6.41 -0.04 -16.83
N LEU A 186 -7.63 0.17 -16.31
CA LEU A 186 -7.96 1.38 -15.56
C LEU A 186 -7.17 1.45 -14.24
N SER A 187 -7.02 0.34 -13.52
CA SER A 187 -6.23 0.30 -12.28
C SER A 187 -4.78 0.69 -12.58
N ALA A 188 -4.14 0.03 -13.54
CA ALA A 188 -2.76 0.33 -13.93
C ALA A 188 -2.59 1.78 -14.43
N ALA A 189 -3.52 2.27 -15.26
CA ALA A 189 -3.49 3.64 -15.78
C ALA A 189 -3.64 4.67 -14.64
N SER A 190 -4.54 4.46 -13.69
CA SER A 190 -4.74 5.38 -12.57
C SER A 190 -3.49 5.50 -11.69
N LYS A 191 -2.82 4.38 -11.37
CA LYS A 191 -1.56 4.34 -10.62
C LYS A 191 -0.45 5.07 -11.37
N GLY A 192 -0.31 4.77 -12.67
CA GLY A 192 0.69 5.39 -13.53
C GLY A 192 0.50 6.89 -13.66
N LEU A 193 -0.72 7.35 -13.93
CA LEU A 193 -1.04 8.78 -14.05
C LEU A 193 -0.79 9.53 -12.74
N MET A 194 -1.16 8.97 -11.59
CA MET A 194 -0.89 9.59 -10.29
C MET A 194 0.62 9.68 -10.01
N ALA A 195 1.36 8.60 -10.26
CA ALA A 195 2.82 8.62 -10.12
C ALA A 195 3.43 9.69 -11.05
N THR A 196 3.14 9.66 -12.34
CA THR A 196 3.65 10.65 -13.31
C THR A 196 3.30 12.08 -12.90
N TRP A 197 2.07 12.31 -12.43
CA TRP A 197 1.64 13.64 -11.99
C TRP A 197 2.48 14.16 -10.82
N VAL A 198 2.69 13.34 -9.78
CA VAL A 198 3.55 13.68 -8.62
C VAL A 198 4.96 14.11 -9.07
N TRP A 199 5.54 13.41 -10.04
CA TRP A 199 6.88 13.71 -10.53
C TRP A 199 6.92 14.94 -11.44
N SER A 200 5.80 15.33 -12.06
CA SER A 200 5.68 16.52 -12.91
C SER A 200 5.31 17.82 -12.16
N TRP A 201 4.85 17.71 -10.91
CA TRP A 201 4.51 18.83 -10.02
C TRP A 201 5.78 19.51 -9.45
#